data_AF-A0AAD6WNV0-F1
#
_entry.id   AF-A0AAD6WNV0-F1
#
_cell.length_a   1.000
_cell.length_b   1.000
_cell.length_c   1.000
_cell.angle_alpha   90.00
_cell.angle_beta   90.00
_cell.angle_gamma   90.00
#
_symmetry.space_group_name_H-M   'P 1'
#
loop_
_entity.id
_entity.type
_entity.pdbx_description
1 polymer ?
#
loop_
_entity_poly.entity_id
_entity_poly.type
_entity_poly.pdbx_seq_one_letter_code
_entity_poly.pdbx_strand_id
1 'polypeptide(L)'
;MAKKAEKRSHKRKNKINEPSTASERRKARLLAIEKARIRDIARSSEPDFPPKPPSKKLLCKIARGFCEEMDPAVFEEAGCAVCGQLTTLRELTPLASIPYSLDLLEREGVTCTERFSETDEVDELNGPVLDLTCNSVFVDREIHLINGVSPPLALANGFWIGTVPEVLKGLSFAEKMLIARIRHNRCLVRIYMKFAEAITVPTHNPA
;
A
#
# COMPACT_ATOMS: atom_id res chain seq x y z
N MET A 1 33.92 21.85 88.26
CA MET A 1 33.49 22.28 86.92
C MET A 1 34.16 21.43 85.86
N ALA A 2 33.36 20.95 84.89
CA ALA A 2 33.65 20.42 83.55
C ALA A 2 34.76 19.34 83.34
N LYS A 3 34.29 18.10 83.10
CA LYS A 3 34.99 17.00 82.41
C LYS A 3 35.19 17.36 80.92
N LYS A 4 36.36 17.07 80.33
CA LYS A 4 36.52 16.98 78.87
C LYS A 4 36.91 15.56 78.47
N ALA A 5 36.05 14.97 77.65
CA ALA A 5 36.12 13.63 77.11
C ALA A 5 36.97 13.59 75.84
N GLU A 6 37.86 12.61 75.76
CA GLU A 6 38.70 12.28 74.61
C GLU A 6 37.93 11.34 73.67
N LYS A 7 37.63 11.77 72.44
CA LYS A 7 36.95 10.96 71.42
C LYS A 7 37.97 10.34 70.48
N ARG A 8 38.20 9.02 70.61
CA ARG A 8 38.94 8.19 69.64
C ARG A 8 38.06 7.85 68.44
N SER A 9 38.37 8.42 67.28
CA SER A 9 37.69 8.16 66.00
C SER A 9 38.12 6.81 65.40
N HIS A 10 37.17 5.87 65.30
CA HIS A 10 37.34 4.59 64.59
C HIS A 10 37.18 4.78 63.07
N LYS A 11 38.26 4.52 62.33
CA LYS A 11 38.28 4.54 60.85
C LYS A 11 37.80 3.17 60.32
N ARG A 12 36.51 3.05 59.97
CA ARG A 12 35.96 1.86 59.28
C ARG A 12 36.47 1.81 57.84
N LYS A 13 37.27 0.78 57.51
CA LYS A 13 37.63 0.42 56.13
C LYS A 13 36.42 -0.28 55.49
N ASN A 14 35.84 0.31 54.44
CA ASN A 14 34.77 -0.32 53.67
C ASN A 14 35.37 -1.43 52.80
N LYS A 15 35.07 -2.68 53.14
CA LYS A 15 35.42 -3.88 52.37
C LYS A 15 34.41 -4.00 51.23
N ILE A 16 34.86 -3.77 49.99
CA ILE A 16 34.03 -3.97 48.80
C ILE A 16 33.82 -5.48 48.68
N ASN A 17 32.57 -5.94 48.80
CA ASN A 17 32.20 -7.35 48.68
C ASN A 17 32.43 -7.81 47.22
N GLU A 18 33.29 -8.80 47.03
CA GLU A 18 33.40 -9.51 45.76
C GLU A 18 32.17 -10.39 45.52
N PRO A 19 31.68 -10.51 44.27
CA PRO A 19 30.50 -11.30 43.95
C PRO A 19 30.73 -12.80 44.22
N SER A 20 29.90 -13.38 45.08
CA SER A 20 30.11 -14.71 45.67
C SER A 20 29.55 -15.84 44.80
N THR A 21 28.66 -15.56 43.85
CA THR A 21 28.04 -16.58 42.99
C THR A 21 28.39 -16.44 41.50
N ALA A 22 28.38 -17.55 40.75
CA ALA A 22 28.63 -17.55 39.31
C ALA A 22 27.61 -16.69 38.52
N SER A 23 26.37 -16.62 39.02
CA SER A 23 25.30 -15.77 38.48
C SER A 23 25.63 -14.28 38.62
N GLU A 24 26.12 -13.87 39.80
CA GLU A 24 26.54 -12.47 40.04
C GLU A 24 27.75 -12.08 39.19
N ARG A 25 28.71 -13.00 38.99
CA ARG A 25 29.86 -12.77 38.09
C ARG A 25 29.42 -12.57 36.63
N ARG A 26 28.44 -13.35 36.15
CA ARG A 26 27.87 -13.20 34.81
C ARG A 26 27.13 -11.85 34.67
N LYS A 27 26.34 -11.48 35.68
CA LYS A 27 25.62 -10.18 35.71
C LYS A 27 26.60 -9.00 35.74
N ALA A 28 27.66 -9.08 36.55
CA ALA A 28 28.70 -8.05 36.61
C ALA A 28 29.46 -7.92 35.28
N ARG A 29 29.75 -9.03 34.60
CA ARG A 29 30.38 -9.03 33.27
C ARG A 29 29.50 -8.38 32.20
N LEU A 30 28.20 -8.69 32.19
CA LEU A 30 27.24 -8.06 31.26
C LEU A 30 27.13 -6.55 31.51
N LEU A 31 27.07 -6.14 32.79
CA LEU A 31 27.06 -4.72 33.15
C LEU A 31 28.36 -4.01 32.77
N ALA A 32 29.50 -4.68 32.85
CA ALA A 32 30.79 -4.12 32.42
C ALA A 32 30.86 -3.96 30.89
N ILE A 33 30.36 -4.94 30.14
CA ILE A 33 30.24 -4.88 28.67
C ILE A 33 29.31 -3.73 28.27
N GLU A 34 28.15 -3.61 28.91
CA GLU A 34 27.20 -2.53 28.62
C GLU A 34 27.78 -1.15 28.96
N LYS A 35 28.47 -1.02 30.10
CA LYS A 35 29.17 0.22 30.46
C LYS A 35 30.31 0.56 29.49
N ALA A 36 31.02 -0.43 28.95
CA ALA A 36 32.04 -0.21 27.93
C ALA A 36 31.41 0.28 26.63
N ARG A 37 30.31 -0.34 26.18
CA ARG A 37 29.53 0.06 25.01
C ARG A 37 29.01 1.49 25.13
N ILE A 38 28.41 1.85 26.27
CA ILE A 38 27.92 3.21 26.53
C ILE A 38 29.08 4.21 26.50
N ARG A 39 30.25 3.85 27.02
CA ARG A 39 31.44 4.72 27.00
C ARG A 39 32.01 4.88 25.60
N ASP A 40 31.99 3.84 24.77
CA ASP A 40 32.42 3.91 23.37
C ASP A 40 31.45 4.75 22.53
N ILE A 41 30.15 4.67 22.79
CA ILE A 41 29.13 5.55 22.18
C ILE A 41 29.33 7.00 22.63
N ALA A 42 29.56 7.23 23.93
CA ALA A 42 29.83 8.56 24.46
C ALA A 42 31.19 9.13 24.01
N ARG A 43 32.13 8.28 23.58
CA ARG A 43 33.43 8.67 23.00
C ARG A 43 33.38 8.77 21.48
N SER A 44 32.26 8.41 20.83
CA SER A 44 32.03 8.87 19.46
C SER A 44 31.97 10.38 19.53
N SER A 45 32.94 11.02 18.88
CA SER A 45 33.12 12.48 18.89
C SER A 45 31.80 13.14 18.55
N GLU A 46 31.42 14.17 19.32
CA GLU A 46 30.36 15.08 18.88
C GLU A 46 30.65 15.47 17.42
N PRO A 47 29.67 15.36 16.52
CA PRO A 47 29.91 15.70 15.13
C PRO A 47 30.40 17.14 15.07
N ASP A 48 31.59 17.34 14.49
CA ASP A 48 32.14 18.69 14.25
C ASP A 48 31.02 19.56 13.67
N PHE A 49 30.60 20.58 14.42
CA PHE A 49 29.59 21.54 13.96
C PHE A 49 30.28 22.88 13.63
N PRO A 50 30.06 23.43 12.41
CA PRO A 50 29.26 22.85 11.34
C PRO A 50 29.93 21.63 10.70
N PRO A 51 29.13 20.69 10.16
CA PRO A 51 29.68 19.54 9.46
C PRO A 51 30.55 19.99 8.30
N LYS A 52 31.60 19.22 8.03
CA LYS A 52 32.47 19.45 6.87
C LYS A 52 31.62 19.40 5.58
N PRO A 53 31.91 20.27 4.60
CA PRO A 53 31.15 20.30 3.36
C PRO A 53 31.21 18.93 2.65
N PRO A 54 30.11 18.49 2.02
CA PRO A 54 30.07 17.22 1.30
C PRO A 54 31.05 17.22 0.12
N SER A 55 31.55 16.02 -0.23
CA SER A 55 32.42 15.88 -1.41
C SER A 55 31.66 16.23 -2.69
N LYS A 56 32.37 16.74 -3.71
CA LYS A 56 31.79 17.02 -5.04
C LYS A 56 31.07 15.80 -5.63
N LYS A 57 31.64 14.59 -5.46
CA LYS A 57 31.04 13.34 -5.92
C LYS A 57 29.69 13.06 -5.25
N LEU A 58 29.58 13.33 -3.94
CA LEU A 58 28.33 13.20 -3.22
C LEU A 58 27.30 14.23 -3.70
N LEU A 59 27.70 15.48 -3.87
CA LEU A 59 26.83 16.53 -4.41
C LEU A 59 26.30 16.17 -5.80
N CYS A 60 27.15 15.69 -6.71
CA CYS A 60 26.70 15.23 -8.03
C CYS A 60 25.73 14.04 -7.94
N LYS A 61 25.96 13.11 -7.02
CA LYS A 61 25.05 11.97 -6.79
C LYS A 61 23.69 12.44 -6.27
N ILE A 62 23.68 13.36 -5.32
CA ILE A 62 22.45 13.94 -4.76
C ILE A 62 21.69 14.69 -5.86
N ALA A 63 22.37 15.56 -6.61
CA ALA A 63 21.75 16.32 -7.69
C ALA A 63 21.16 15.39 -8.77
N ARG A 64 21.90 14.35 -9.16
CA ARG A 64 21.40 13.38 -10.15
C ARG A 64 20.20 12.60 -9.61
N GLY A 65 20.28 12.07 -8.39
CA GLY A 65 19.16 11.35 -7.77
C GLY A 65 17.92 12.23 -7.66
N PHE A 66 18.08 13.50 -7.28
CA PHE A 66 17.00 14.47 -7.27
C PHE A 66 16.39 14.65 -8.68
N CYS A 67 17.20 14.85 -9.71
CA CYS A 67 16.68 14.99 -11.07
C CYS A 67 15.96 13.72 -11.57
N GLU A 68 16.47 12.53 -11.22
CA GLU A 68 15.87 11.24 -11.58
C GLU A 68 14.52 11.03 -10.85
N GLU A 69 14.41 11.43 -9.58
CA GLU A 69 13.18 11.34 -8.79
C GLU A 69 12.14 12.42 -9.17
N MET A 70 12.60 13.58 -9.65
CA MET A 70 11.76 14.67 -10.14
C MET A 70 11.40 14.53 -11.62
N ASP A 71 11.72 13.40 -12.25
CA ASP A 71 11.20 13.11 -13.59
C ASP A 71 9.67 12.95 -13.51
N PRO A 72 8.89 13.64 -14.36
CA PRO A 72 7.43 13.56 -14.33
C PRO A 72 6.91 12.12 -14.38
N ALA A 73 7.59 11.22 -15.09
CA ALA A 73 7.12 9.85 -15.20
C ALA A 73 7.14 9.08 -13.87
N VAL A 74 7.88 9.56 -12.87
CA VAL A 74 8.02 8.93 -11.56
C VAL A 74 6.85 9.29 -10.63
N PHE A 75 6.18 10.43 -10.82
CA PHE A 75 5.14 10.89 -9.90
C PHE A 75 3.84 11.36 -10.56
N GLU A 76 3.85 11.72 -11.85
CA GLU A 76 2.60 11.98 -12.57
C GLU A 76 1.86 10.66 -12.77
N GLU A 77 0.57 10.68 -12.45
CA GLU A 77 -0.28 9.51 -12.56
C GLU A 77 -1.18 9.60 -13.79
N ALA A 78 -1.41 8.46 -14.43
CA ALA A 78 -2.43 8.30 -15.45
C ALA A 78 -3.17 6.96 -15.28
N GLY A 79 -4.33 6.86 -15.91
CA GLY A 79 -5.19 5.68 -15.81
C GLY A 79 -4.80 4.59 -16.79
N CYS A 80 -5.05 3.34 -16.39
CA CYS A 80 -4.98 2.18 -17.27
C CYS A 80 -6.32 1.93 -17.97
N ALA A 81 -6.31 1.79 -19.29
CA ALA A 81 -7.49 1.50 -20.11
C ALA A 81 -8.16 0.15 -19.75
N VAL A 82 -7.39 -0.82 -19.24
CA VAL A 82 -7.90 -2.17 -18.98
C VAL A 82 -8.55 -2.30 -17.60
N CYS A 83 -8.10 -1.55 -16.59
CA CYS A 83 -8.62 -1.67 -15.21
C CYS A 83 -9.07 -0.36 -14.57
N GLY A 84 -8.89 0.78 -15.22
CA GLY A 84 -9.26 2.11 -14.73
C GLY A 84 -8.47 2.61 -13.51
N GLN A 85 -7.48 1.86 -13.02
CA GLN A 85 -6.66 2.27 -11.87
C GLN A 85 -5.60 3.28 -12.31
N LEU A 86 -5.28 4.23 -11.42
CA LEU A 86 -4.19 5.20 -11.59
C LEU A 86 -2.86 4.58 -11.20
N THR A 87 -1.81 4.93 -11.94
CA THR A 87 -0.41 4.72 -11.55
C THR A 87 0.51 5.73 -12.20
N THR A 88 1.76 5.74 -11.77
CA THR A 88 2.85 6.52 -12.37
C THR A 88 3.03 6.21 -13.85
N LEU A 89 3.34 7.22 -14.66
CA LEU A 89 3.58 7.01 -16.10
C LEU A 89 4.68 5.98 -16.40
N ARG A 90 5.65 5.84 -15.48
CA ARG A 90 6.72 4.84 -15.57
C ARG A 90 6.21 3.40 -15.62
N GLU A 91 5.04 3.12 -15.05
CA GLU A 91 4.42 1.80 -15.02
C GLU A 91 3.39 1.57 -16.14
N LEU A 92 3.30 2.50 -17.09
CA LEU A 92 2.35 2.46 -18.18
C LEU A 92 3.02 2.23 -19.54
N THR A 93 2.42 1.37 -20.34
CA THR A 93 2.76 1.15 -21.75
C THR A 93 1.64 1.68 -22.64
N PRO A 94 1.96 2.37 -23.75
CA PRO A 94 0.92 2.88 -24.66
C PRO A 94 0.08 1.74 -25.25
N LEU A 95 -1.24 1.87 -25.20
CA LEU A 95 -2.19 0.88 -25.74
C LEU A 95 -1.96 0.64 -27.24
N ALA A 96 -1.58 1.69 -27.99
CA ALA A 96 -1.29 1.61 -29.42
C ALA A 96 -0.03 0.77 -29.75
N SER A 97 0.83 0.49 -28.76
CA SER A 97 2.07 -0.27 -28.96
C SER A 97 1.90 -1.78 -28.77
N ILE A 98 0.68 -2.22 -28.45
CA ILE A 98 0.38 -3.60 -28.04
C ILE A 98 0.22 -4.52 -29.27
N PRO A 99 0.98 -5.64 -29.34
CA PRO A 99 0.93 -6.57 -30.47
C PRO A 99 -0.08 -7.72 -30.32
N TYR A 100 -0.88 -7.76 -29.23
CA TYR A 100 -1.77 -8.88 -28.91
C TYR A 100 -3.25 -8.48 -28.97
N SER A 101 -4.11 -9.49 -29.19
CA SER A 101 -5.56 -9.27 -29.34
C SER A 101 -6.22 -8.91 -28.02
N LEU A 102 -7.21 -8.00 -28.07
CA LEU A 102 -8.01 -7.57 -26.92
C LEU A 102 -9.32 -8.37 -26.78
N ASP A 103 -9.56 -9.37 -27.62
CA ASP A 103 -10.78 -10.20 -27.63
C ASP A 103 -11.09 -10.83 -26.25
N LEU A 104 -10.06 -11.06 -25.43
CA LEU A 104 -10.18 -11.58 -24.06
C LEU A 104 -10.94 -10.63 -23.10
N LEU A 105 -11.07 -9.37 -23.50
CA LEU A 105 -11.79 -8.33 -22.77
C LEU A 105 -13.21 -8.14 -23.31
N GLU A 106 -13.61 -8.86 -24.37
CA GLU A 106 -14.98 -8.88 -24.86
C GLU A 106 -15.81 -9.84 -24.00
N ARG A 107 -16.79 -9.31 -23.26
CA ARG A 107 -17.66 -10.12 -22.41
C ARG A 107 -19.10 -9.62 -22.46
N GLU A 108 -19.99 -10.51 -22.90
CA GLU A 108 -21.43 -10.33 -22.86
C GLU A 108 -21.95 -10.22 -21.43
N GLY A 109 -22.97 -9.40 -21.21
CA GLY A 109 -23.65 -9.21 -19.93
C GLY A 109 -22.88 -8.37 -18.91
N VAL A 110 -21.74 -7.80 -19.29
CA VAL A 110 -20.87 -7.02 -18.38
C VAL A 110 -21.12 -5.52 -18.51
N THR A 111 -21.39 -5.04 -19.72
CA THR A 111 -21.59 -3.62 -20.01
C THR A 111 -23.05 -3.33 -20.30
N CYS A 112 -23.45 -2.06 -20.13
CA CYS A 112 -24.77 -1.58 -20.48
C CYS A 112 -24.65 -0.12 -20.90
N THR A 113 -25.30 0.25 -21.99
CA THR A 113 -25.36 1.64 -22.44
C THR A 113 -26.21 2.47 -21.48
N GLU A 114 -25.85 3.74 -21.29
CA GLU A 114 -26.67 4.66 -20.50
C GLU A 114 -28.06 4.83 -21.12
N ARG A 115 -29.08 4.76 -20.27
CA ARG A 115 -30.49 4.97 -20.65
C ARG A 115 -30.94 6.34 -20.17
N PHE A 116 -31.56 7.10 -21.06
CA PHE A 116 -32.10 8.42 -20.78
C PHE A 116 -33.63 8.41 -20.64
N SER A 117 -34.27 7.31 -21.03
CA SER A 117 -35.71 7.10 -20.90
C SER A 117 -36.04 5.66 -20.49
N GLU A 118 -37.25 5.47 -19.95
CA GLU A 118 -37.76 4.13 -19.60
C GLU A 118 -38.04 3.25 -20.83
N THR A 119 -38.25 3.87 -21.99
CA THR A 119 -38.49 3.19 -23.26
C THR A 119 -37.21 2.79 -23.98
N ASP A 120 -36.06 3.31 -23.55
CA ASP A 120 -34.78 2.94 -24.15
C ASP A 120 -34.52 1.45 -23.91
N GLU A 121 -34.14 0.73 -24.96
CA GLU A 121 -33.76 -0.67 -24.84
C GLU A 121 -32.49 -0.81 -23.98
N VAL A 122 -32.37 -1.97 -23.32
CA VAL A 122 -31.15 -2.32 -22.61
C VAL A 122 -30.19 -2.90 -23.63
N ASP A 123 -29.17 -2.14 -24.00
CA ASP A 123 -28.17 -2.54 -24.99
C ASP A 123 -26.77 -2.62 -24.36
N GLU A 124 -25.90 -3.45 -24.95
CA GLU A 124 -24.53 -3.68 -24.47
C GLU A 124 -23.51 -2.91 -25.32
N LEU A 125 -22.37 -2.59 -24.73
CA LEU A 125 -21.26 -2.00 -25.49
C LEU A 125 -20.56 -3.10 -26.29
N ASN A 126 -20.49 -2.91 -27.60
CA ASN A 126 -19.79 -3.83 -28.50
C ASN A 126 -18.27 -3.70 -28.38
N GLY A 127 -17.57 -4.83 -28.43
CA GLY A 127 -16.10 -4.89 -28.45
C GLY A 127 -15.47 -5.00 -27.05
N PRO A 128 -14.13 -4.79 -26.94
CA PRO A 128 -13.41 -5.03 -25.70
C PRO A 128 -13.75 -3.99 -24.66
N VAL A 129 -13.95 -4.47 -23.43
CA VAL A 129 -14.38 -3.63 -22.30
C VAL A 129 -13.19 -2.82 -21.75
N LEU A 130 -13.09 -1.56 -22.20
CA LEU A 130 -11.99 -0.62 -21.89
C LEU A 130 -12.49 0.74 -21.39
N ASP A 131 -11.66 1.44 -20.63
CA ASP A 131 -11.83 2.86 -20.35
C ASP A 131 -11.27 3.68 -21.53
N LEU A 132 -12.19 4.23 -22.32
CA LEU A 132 -11.89 5.02 -23.51
C LEU A 132 -11.21 6.37 -23.22
N THR A 133 -11.18 6.80 -21.95
CA THR A 133 -10.47 8.02 -21.54
C THR A 133 -8.97 7.78 -21.35
N CYS A 134 -8.55 6.52 -21.28
CA CYS A 134 -7.18 6.12 -21.02
C CYS A 134 -6.55 5.51 -22.28
N ASN A 135 -5.29 5.87 -22.55
CA ASN A 135 -4.56 5.43 -23.76
C ASN A 135 -3.39 4.49 -23.45
N SER A 136 -3.29 4.02 -22.21
CA SER A 136 -2.16 3.21 -21.74
C SER A 136 -2.64 2.03 -20.89
N VAL A 137 -1.78 1.03 -20.76
CA VAL A 137 -2.03 -0.18 -19.97
C VAL A 137 -0.91 -0.32 -18.94
N PHE A 138 -1.26 -0.82 -17.76
CA PHE A 138 -0.24 -1.24 -16.79
C PHE A 138 0.66 -2.32 -17.36
N VAL A 139 1.97 -2.20 -17.13
CA VAL A 139 2.94 -3.27 -17.47
C VAL A 139 2.51 -4.62 -16.88
N ASP A 140 2.06 -4.64 -15.62
CA ASP A 140 1.59 -5.87 -14.98
C ASP A 140 0.35 -6.47 -15.66
N ARG A 141 -0.57 -5.63 -16.16
CA ARG A 141 -1.79 -6.08 -16.84
C ARG A 141 -1.49 -6.52 -18.26
N GLU A 142 -0.56 -5.86 -18.93
CA GLU A 142 -0.03 -6.27 -20.22
C GLU A 142 0.53 -7.70 -20.16
N ILE A 143 1.29 -8.07 -19.12
CA ILE A 143 1.79 -9.44 -18.95
C ILE A 143 0.64 -10.47 -18.93
N HIS A 144 -0.48 -10.17 -18.27
CA HIS A 144 -1.64 -11.06 -18.27
C HIS A 144 -2.25 -11.22 -19.66
N LEU A 145 -2.39 -10.11 -20.40
CA LEU A 145 -2.96 -10.12 -21.74
C LEU A 145 -2.07 -10.86 -22.75
N ILE A 146 -0.74 -10.68 -22.66
CA ILE A 146 0.25 -11.45 -23.44
C ILE A 146 0.09 -12.95 -23.18
N ASN A 147 -0.16 -13.34 -21.92
CA ASN A 147 -0.34 -14.72 -21.53
C ASN A 147 -1.74 -15.28 -21.89
N GLY A 148 -2.59 -14.50 -22.53
CA GLY A 148 -3.93 -14.93 -22.93
C GLY A 148 -4.93 -15.00 -21.77
N VAL A 149 -4.69 -14.29 -20.67
CA VAL A 149 -5.52 -14.32 -19.46
C VAL A 149 -6.08 -12.93 -19.18
N SER A 150 -7.38 -12.83 -18.90
CA SER A 150 -7.99 -11.57 -18.46
C SER A 150 -7.46 -11.17 -17.07
N PRO A 151 -6.92 -9.96 -16.90
CA PRO A 151 -6.42 -9.54 -15.60
C PRO A 151 -7.51 -9.52 -14.52
N PRO A 152 -7.21 -9.84 -13.25
CA PRO A 152 -8.24 -9.95 -12.20
C PRO A 152 -9.07 -8.69 -11.98
N LEU A 153 -8.43 -7.52 -12.07
CA LEU A 153 -9.06 -6.21 -11.89
C LEU A 153 -9.45 -5.55 -13.22
N ALA A 154 -9.50 -6.30 -14.33
CA ALA A 154 -9.91 -5.75 -15.61
C ALA A 154 -11.39 -5.34 -15.59
N LEU A 155 -11.72 -4.24 -16.26
CA LEU A 155 -13.08 -3.71 -16.36
C LEU A 155 -14.07 -4.75 -16.93
N ALA A 156 -13.59 -5.60 -17.83
CA ALA A 156 -14.28 -6.78 -18.34
C ALA A 156 -14.82 -7.74 -17.26
N ASN A 157 -14.36 -7.65 -16.01
CA ASN A 157 -14.84 -8.50 -14.91
C ASN A 157 -16.03 -7.88 -14.13
N GLY A 158 -16.76 -6.94 -14.72
CA GLY A 158 -17.93 -6.32 -14.08
C GLY A 158 -17.58 -5.17 -13.15
N PHE A 159 -16.40 -4.57 -13.31
CA PHE A 159 -16.08 -3.32 -12.62
C PHE A 159 -16.71 -2.13 -13.35
N TRP A 160 -16.92 -1.05 -12.60
CA TRP A 160 -17.53 0.16 -13.13
C TRP A 160 -16.65 0.78 -14.23
N ILE A 161 -17.25 1.09 -15.37
CA ILE A 161 -16.63 1.79 -16.50
C ILE A 161 -17.12 3.23 -16.59
N GLY A 162 -16.19 4.12 -16.93
CA GLY A 162 -16.51 5.49 -17.30
C GLY A 162 -16.74 6.43 -16.11
N THR A 163 -16.99 7.69 -16.44
CA THR A 163 -17.20 8.75 -15.45
C THR A 163 -18.47 8.50 -14.66
N VAL A 164 -18.44 8.81 -13.37
CA VAL A 164 -19.65 8.79 -12.54
C VAL A 164 -20.68 9.76 -13.14
N PRO A 165 -21.90 9.30 -13.48
CA PRO A 165 -22.95 10.15 -14.03
C PRO A 165 -23.24 11.33 -13.10
N GLU A 166 -23.63 12.47 -13.67
CA GLU A 166 -23.87 13.70 -12.90
C GLU A 166 -24.93 13.48 -11.81
N VAL A 167 -25.95 12.68 -12.10
CA VAL A 167 -27.02 12.30 -11.15
C VAL A 167 -26.52 11.49 -9.95
N LEU A 168 -25.33 10.88 -10.03
CA LEU A 168 -24.69 10.15 -8.94
C LEU A 168 -23.60 10.95 -8.22
N LYS A 169 -23.32 12.18 -8.66
CA LYS A 169 -22.37 13.08 -7.98
C LYS A 169 -23.08 13.82 -6.83
N GLY A 170 -22.34 14.12 -5.77
CA GLY A 170 -22.85 14.96 -4.67
C GLY A 170 -23.91 14.31 -3.76
N LEU A 171 -24.15 13.01 -3.86
CA LEU A 171 -25.15 12.31 -3.05
C LEU A 171 -24.89 12.45 -1.54
N SER A 172 -25.97 12.67 -0.79
CA SER A 172 -25.99 12.63 0.67
C SER A 172 -25.64 11.24 1.18
N PHE A 173 -25.28 11.15 2.46
CA PHE A 173 -24.99 9.87 3.10
C PHE A 173 -26.17 8.89 3.03
N ALA A 174 -27.40 9.38 3.18
CA ALA A 174 -28.61 8.56 3.12
C ALA A 174 -28.84 7.98 1.71
N GLU A 175 -28.66 8.77 0.65
CA GLU A 175 -28.80 8.33 -0.74
C GLU A 175 -27.74 7.29 -1.11
N LYS A 176 -26.48 7.52 -0.69
CA LYS A 176 -25.40 6.54 -0.85
C LYS A 176 -25.76 5.20 -0.19
N MET A 177 -26.30 5.24 1.03
CA MET A 177 -26.74 4.03 1.75
C MET A 177 -27.91 3.33 1.05
N LEU A 178 -28.84 4.08 0.45
CA LEU A 178 -29.98 3.52 -0.27
C LEU A 178 -29.53 2.81 -1.56
N ILE A 179 -28.65 3.44 -2.35
CA ILE A 179 -28.08 2.86 -3.56
C ILE A 179 -27.24 1.62 -3.23
N ALA A 180 -26.40 1.69 -2.19
CA ALA A 180 -25.62 0.54 -1.73
C ALA A 180 -26.52 -0.61 -1.32
N ARG A 181 -27.60 -0.36 -0.57
CA ARG A 181 -28.56 -1.38 -0.14
C ARG A 181 -29.24 -2.08 -1.32
N ILE A 182 -29.63 -1.34 -2.36
CA ILE A 182 -30.23 -1.92 -3.57
C ILE A 182 -29.23 -2.86 -4.28
N ARG A 183 -27.94 -2.49 -4.34
CA ARG A 183 -26.88 -3.35 -4.90
C ARG A 183 -26.57 -4.57 -4.03
N HIS A 184 -26.63 -4.45 -2.71
CA HIS A 184 -26.40 -5.55 -1.77
C HIS A 184 -27.58 -6.53 -1.64
N ASN A 185 -28.79 -6.16 -2.07
CA ASN A 185 -29.94 -7.08 -2.07
C ASN A 185 -29.81 -8.26 -3.05
N ARG A 186 -28.75 -8.29 -3.88
CA ARG A 186 -28.40 -9.44 -4.74
C ARG A 186 -27.23 -10.27 -4.22
N CYS A 187 -26.69 -9.96 -3.04
CA CYS A 187 -25.65 -10.75 -2.38
C CYS A 187 -26.25 -11.48 -1.16
N LEU A 188 -26.84 -12.65 -1.41
CA LEU A 188 -27.19 -13.60 -0.35
C LEU A 188 -25.94 -14.40 0.00
N VAL A 189 -25.18 -13.97 1.01
CA VAL A 189 -24.09 -14.78 1.57
C VAL A 189 -24.72 -15.87 2.44
N ARG A 190 -24.83 -17.09 1.89
CA ARG A 190 -25.21 -18.27 2.68
C ARG A 190 -23.96 -18.80 3.39
N ILE A 191 -23.78 -18.40 4.64
CA ILE A 191 -22.70 -18.92 5.49
C ILE A 191 -23.06 -20.35 5.88
N TYR A 192 -22.44 -21.31 5.23
CA TYR A 192 -22.40 -22.68 5.74
C TYR A 192 -21.19 -22.83 6.64
N MET A 193 -21.44 -23.21 7.89
CA MET A 193 -20.38 -23.66 8.76
C MET A 193 -19.83 -24.98 8.19
N LYS A 194 -18.72 -24.85 7.46
CA LYS A 194 -17.81 -25.87 6.92
C LYS A 194 -18.05 -26.25 5.44
N PHE A 195 -17.02 -25.92 4.65
CA PHE A 195 -16.78 -26.18 3.22
C PHE A 195 -17.73 -25.47 2.24
N ALA A 196 -17.16 -24.50 1.52
CA ALA A 196 -17.84 -23.70 0.51
C ALA A 196 -17.66 -24.32 -0.88
N GLU A 197 -18.75 -24.79 -1.48
CA GLU A 197 -18.91 -24.92 -2.93
C GLU A 197 -20.03 -23.97 -3.36
N ALA A 198 -19.82 -23.25 -4.46
CA ALA A 198 -20.81 -22.32 -5.01
C ALA A 198 -21.90 -23.10 -5.74
N ILE A 199 -23.15 -22.99 -5.29
CA ILE A 199 -24.32 -23.54 -6.00
C ILE A 199 -24.95 -22.42 -6.82
N THR A 200 -24.97 -22.57 -8.14
CA THR A 200 -25.79 -21.74 -9.04
C THR A 200 -27.26 -22.16 -8.92
N VAL A 201 -28.15 -21.21 -8.64
CA VAL A 201 -29.60 -21.43 -8.64
C VAL A 201 -30.14 -21.03 -10.02
N PRO A 202 -30.98 -21.85 -10.70
CA PRO A 202 -31.57 -21.47 -11.97
C PRO A 202 -32.62 -20.38 -11.77
N THR A 203 -32.57 -19.34 -12.60
CA THR A 203 -33.60 -18.31 -12.67
C THR A 203 -34.79 -18.85 -13.46
N HIS A 204 -35.88 -19.18 -12.77
CA HIS A 204 -37.19 -19.27 -13.42
C HIS A 204 -37.68 -17.84 -13.66
N ASN A 205 -37.83 -17.48 -14.94
CA ASN A 205 -38.43 -16.24 -15.39
C ASN A 205 -39.96 -16.37 -15.31
N PRO A 206 -40.71 -15.53 -14.58
CA PRO A 206 -42.14 -15.39 -14.82
C PRO A 206 -42.34 -14.48 -16.04
N ALA A 207 -43.19 -14.96 -16.95
CA ALA A 207 -43.61 -14.30 -18.18
C ALA A 207 -44.32 -12.96 -17.94
#